data_AF-A0A924Y5B1-F1
#
_entry.id   AF-A0A924Y5B1-F1
#
_cell.length_a   1.000
_cell.length_b   1.000
_cell.length_c   1.000
_cell.angle_alpha   90.00
_cell.angle_beta   90.00
_cell.angle_gamma   90.00
#
_symmetry.space_group_name_H-M   'P 1'
#
loop_
_entity.id
_entity.type
_entity.pdbx_description
1 polymer ?
#
loop_
_entity_poly.entity_id
_entity_poly.type
_entity_poly.pdbx_seq_one_letter_code
_entity_poly.pdbx_strand_id
1 'polypeptide(L)' 'MPHPTAAEQFDPQNPRFTADRFTLLAQMREEAPVTFLPALHVYAVTRWQEVHDVLGDAVTFASSEAFSAR' A
#
# COMPACT_ATOMS: atom_id res chain seq x y z
N MET A 1 -24.01 -4.00 -6.53
CA MET A 1 -22.96 -2.97 -6.35
C MET A 1 -21.66 -3.70 -6.06
N PRO A 2 -20.56 -3.46 -6.79
CA PRO A 2 -19.27 -3.98 -6.37
C PRO A 2 -18.92 -3.41 -4.99
N HIS A 3 -18.37 -4.25 -4.11
CA HIS A 3 -17.81 -3.79 -2.84
C HIS A 3 -16.46 -3.11 -3.13
N PRO A 4 -16.11 -2.02 -2.40
CA PRO A 4 -14.81 -1.40 -2.56
C PRO A 4 -13.71 -2.40 -2.19
N THR A 5 -12.66 -2.46 -2.98
CA THR A 5 -11.46 -3.28 -2.74
C THR A 5 -10.74 -2.85 -1.46
N ALA A 6 -9.89 -3.71 -0.90
CA ALA A 6 -9.07 -3.33 0.25
C ALA A 6 -8.16 -2.12 -0.06
N ALA A 7 -7.72 -1.96 -1.32
CA ALA A 7 -6.93 -0.83 -1.78
C ALA A 7 -7.72 0.50 -1.78
N GLU A 8 -8.99 0.48 -2.20
CA GLU A 8 -9.87 1.66 -2.17
C GLU A 8 -10.25 2.08 -0.74
N GLN A 9 -10.21 1.13 0.19
CA GLN A 9 -10.45 1.35 1.61
C GLN A 9 -9.17 1.79 2.37
N PHE A 10 -8.00 1.72 1.74
CA PHE A 10 -6.74 2.14 2.33
C PHE A 10 -6.64 3.67 2.33
N ASP A 11 -7.06 4.27 3.44
CA ASP A 11 -6.98 5.71 3.67
C ASP A 11 -6.22 5.99 4.99
N PRO A 12 -4.93 6.41 4.93
CA PRO A 12 -4.16 6.76 6.12
C PRO A 12 -4.70 7.98 6.88
N GLN A 13 -5.53 8.81 6.25
CA GLN A 13 -6.15 9.99 6.86
C GLN A 13 -7.42 9.61 7.63
N ASN A 14 -7.95 8.39 7.45
CA ASN A 14 -9.11 7.90 8.16
C ASN A 14 -8.73 7.41 9.57
N PRO A 15 -9.28 7.99 10.66
CA PRO A 15 -8.96 7.56 12.03
C PRO A 15 -9.25 6.07 12.30
N ARG A 16 -10.23 5.48 11.59
CA ARG A 16 -10.58 4.06 11.71
C ARG A 16 -9.52 3.12 11.12
N PHE A 17 -8.69 3.62 10.19
CA PHE A 17 -7.59 2.85 9.61
C PHE A 17 -6.65 2.31 10.68
N THR A 18 -6.40 3.06 11.75
CA THR A 18 -5.46 2.64 12.79
C THR A 18 -5.89 1.35 13.50
N ALA A 19 -7.19 1.12 13.67
CA ALA A 19 -7.73 -0.07 14.31
C ALA A 19 -7.74 -1.29 13.36
N ASP A 20 -8.07 -1.06 12.08
CA ASP A 20 -8.32 -2.15 11.11
C ASP A 20 -7.14 -2.41 10.15
N ARG A 21 -6.03 -1.65 10.26
CA ARG A 21 -4.91 -1.67 9.31
C ARG A 21 -4.35 -3.06 9.02
N PHE A 22 -4.24 -3.93 10.02
CA PHE A 22 -3.62 -5.24 9.82
C PHE A 22 -4.52 -6.19 9.05
N THR A 23 -5.84 -6.11 9.28
CA THR A 23 -6.84 -6.86 8.51
C THR A 23 -6.85 -6.39 7.06
N LEU A 24 -6.83 -5.08 6.84
CA LEU A 24 -6.81 -4.49 5.50
C LEU A 24 -5.54 -4.88 4.73
N LEU A 25 -4.36 -4.78 5.37
CA LEU A 25 -3.10 -5.22 4.79
C LEU A 25 -3.08 -6.72 4.50
N ALA A 26 -3.78 -7.55 5.29
CA ALA A 26 -3.93 -8.98 4.99
C ALA A 26 -4.76 -9.23 3.73
N GLN A 27 -5.90 -8.55 3.60
CA GLN A 27 -6.74 -8.63 2.40
C GLN A 27 -5.98 -8.16 1.16
N MET A 28 -5.23 -7.06 1.24
CA MET A 28 -4.41 -6.58 0.12
C MET A 28 -3.37 -7.61 -0.33
N ARG A 29 -2.72 -8.34 0.60
CA ARG A 29 -1.75 -9.40 0.25
C ARG A 29 -2.38 -10.57 -0.52
N GLU A 30 -3.65 -10.85 -0.25
CA GLU A 30 -4.40 -11.95 -0.86
C GLU A 30 -5.00 -11.53 -2.21
N GLU A 31 -5.60 -10.35 -2.28
CA GLU A 31 -6.29 -9.82 -3.47
C GLU A 31 -5.31 -9.33 -4.55
N ALA A 32 -4.38 -8.45 -4.17
CA ALA A 32 -3.47 -7.77 -5.09
C ALA A 32 -2.23 -7.26 -4.32
N PRO A 33 -1.18 -8.09 -4.17
CA PRO A 33 -0.04 -7.79 -3.30
C PRO A 33 0.79 -6.57 -3.73
N VAL A 34 0.68 -6.20 -5.00
CA VAL A 34 1.11 -4.92 -5.56
C VAL A 34 -0.12 -4.25 -6.19
N THR A 35 -0.54 -3.11 -5.67
CA THR A 35 -1.74 -2.42 -6.14
C THR A 35 -1.63 -0.91 -6.03
N PHE A 36 -2.31 -0.18 -6.91
CA PHE A 36 -2.33 1.27 -6.88
C PHE A 36 -3.31 1.76 -5.80
N LEU A 37 -2.84 2.69 -4.96
CA LEU A 37 -3.64 3.36 -3.95
C LEU A 37 -4.09 4.72 -4.49
N PRO A 38 -5.35 4.88 -4.94
CA PRO A 38 -5.81 6.11 -5.57
C PRO A 38 -5.77 7.31 -4.61
N ALA A 39 -6.01 7.10 -3.32
CA ALA A 39 -5.99 8.16 -2.31
C ALA A 39 -4.59 8.78 -2.11
N LEU A 40 -3.53 7.98 -2.30
CA LEU A 40 -2.14 8.40 -2.09
C LEU A 40 -1.37 8.60 -3.39
N HIS A 41 -1.94 8.18 -4.52
CA HIS A 41 -1.32 8.23 -5.84
C HIS A 41 0.02 7.48 -5.90
N VAL A 42 0.13 6.36 -5.19
CA VAL A 42 1.32 5.48 -5.12
C VAL A 42 0.93 4.02 -5.30
N TYR A 43 1.90 3.18 -5.63
CA TYR A 43 1.75 1.73 -5.53
C TYR A 43 2.09 1.25 -4.12
N ALA A 44 1.22 0.44 -3.54
CA ALA A 44 1.48 -0.30 -2.31
C ALA A 44 2.04 -1.68 -2.62
N VAL A 45 3.04 -2.08 -1.85
CA VAL A 45 3.67 -3.41 -1.88
C VAL A 45 3.49 -4.02 -0.49
N THR A 46 2.82 -5.18 -0.41
CA THR A 46 2.32 -5.70 0.88
C THR A 46 2.86 -7.06 1.28
N ARG A 47 3.44 -7.82 0.34
CA ARG A 47 4.08 -9.12 0.61
C ARG A 47 5.56 -8.95 0.92
N TRP A 48 6.05 -9.82 1.79
CA TRP A 48 7.41 -9.71 2.31
C TRP A 48 8.47 -9.76 1.22
N GLN A 49 8.33 -10.67 0.24
CA GLN A 49 9.33 -10.85 -0.83
C GLN A 49 9.45 -9.58 -1.68
N GLU A 50 8.33 -9.04 -2.12
CA GLU A 50 8.30 -7.86 -2.98
C GLU A 50 8.78 -6.60 -2.23
N VAL A 51 8.49 -6.50 -0.92
CA VAL A 51 9.07 -5.44 -0.07
C VAL A 51 10.60 -5.60 -0.01
N HIS A 52 11.09 -6.81 0.21
CA HIS A 52 12.53 -7.08 0.26
C HIS A 52 13.22 -6.75 -1.07
N ASP A 53 12.60 -7.09 -2.20
CA ASP A 53 13.14 -6.82 -3.53
C ASP A 53 13.20 -5.31 -3.83
N VAL A 54 12.14 -4.56 -3.51
CA VAL A 54 12.11 -3.09 -3.66
C VAL A 54 13.18 -2.42 -2.81
N LEU A 55 13.32 -2.85 -1.55
CA LEU A 55 14.35 -2.31 -0.65
C LEU A 55 15.76 -2.69 -1.08
N GLY A 56 15.93 -3.79 -1.83
CA GLY A 56 17.20 -4.24 -2.38
C GLY A 56 17.65 -3.50 -3.64
N ASP A 57 16.76 -2.80 -4.34
CA ASP A 57 17.04 -2.07 -5.58
C ASP A 57 16.88 -0.56 -5.42
N ALA A 58 17.87 0.06 -4.79
CA ALA A 58 17.91 1.51 -4.60
C ALA A 58 18.18 2.30 -5.89
N VAL A 59 18.57 1.63 -6.99
CA VAL A 59 18.78 2.29 -8.30
C VAL A 59 17.43 2.53 -8.96
N THR A 60 16.54 1.55 -8.92
CA THR A 60 15.18 1.67 -9.45
C THR A 60 14.24 2.39 -8.46
N PHE A 61 14.37 2.10 -7.17
CA PHE A 61 13.51 2.63 -6.10
C PHE A 61 14.30 3.56 -5.17
N ALA A 62 14.64 4.73 -5.69
CA ALA A 62 15.41 5.73 -4.95
C ALA A 62 14.61 6.37 -3.81
N SER A 63 15.21 6.48 -2.63
CA SER A 63 14.62 7.17 -1.47
C SER A 63 14.78 8.70 -1.51
N SER A 64 15.58 9.22 -2.43
CA SER A 64 15.83 10.66 -2.60
C SER A 64 14.60 11.42 -3.08
N GLU A 65 13.69 10.76 -3.79
CA GLU A 65 12.39 11.30 -4.23
C GLU A 65 11.32 10.91 -3.20
N ALA A 66 11.52 11.31 -1.94
CA ALA A 66 10.68 10.87 -0.84
C ALA A 66 9.20 11.24 -1.07
N PHE A 67 8.32 10.23 -0.97
CA PHE A 67 6.88 10.45 -0.96
C PHE A 67 6.48 11.28 0.26
N SER A 68 5.74 12.37 0.01
CA SER A 68 5.06 13.14 1.03
C SER A 68 3.57 13.11 0.73
N ALA A 69 2.78 12.50 1.62
CA ALA A 69 1.33 12.63 1.59
C ALA A 69 0.98 14.10 1.85
N ARG A 70 0.43 14.77 0.83
CA ARG A 70 -0.09 16.14 0.97
C ARG A 70 -1.41 16.16 1.71
#